data_AF-A0A916FJR5-F1
#
_entry.id   AF-A0A916FJR5-F1
#
_cell.length_a   1.000
_cell.length_b   1.000
_cell.length_c   1.000
_cell.angle_alpha   90.00
_cell.angle_beta   90.00
_cell.angle_gamma   90.00
#
_symmetry.space_group_name_H-M   'P 1'
#
loop_
_entity.id
_entity.type
_entity.pdbx_description
1 polymer ?
#
loop_
_entity_poly.entity_id
_entity_poly.type
_entity_poly.pdbx_seq_one_letter_code
_entity_poly.pdbx_strand_id
1 'polypeptide(L)'
;MNEYEVFAKAFRCTPAMAESIVKRVRERVGREVPMSEMLNAIKKIPPTRLSTDTLVIRLQKNSGIKSASRKTSDDEFDDFEIEGATETPGLRTVNSTTRTRTSSRVVAPKRPTGANAQIDQLLQKNWTQARALGMNPPNISVDQFVRQTQSTVGEPKPTVARVLSAVQTLSKKDVLITPNLAADEIIEKDELR
;
A
#
# COMPACT_ATOMS: atom_id res chain seq x y z
N MET A 1 12.05 24.22 -18.53
CA MET A 1 11.81 23.26 -17.44
C MET A 1 10.74 22.30 -17.91
N ASN A 2 10.91 21.00 -17.71
CA ASN A 2 9.87 20.05 -18.11
C ASN A 2 8.74 20.12 -17.08
N GLU A 3 7.49 20.32 -17.52
CA GLU A 3 6.35 20.47 -16.60
C GLU A 3 6.15 19.21 -15.74
N TYR A 4 6.46 18.04 -16.30
CA TYR A 4 6.46 16.75 -15.62
C TYR A 4 7.55 16.61 -14.54
N GLU A 5 8.68 17.32 -14.62
CA GLU A 5 9.68 17.35 -13.54
C GLU A 5 9.17 18.13 -12.32
N VAL A 6 8.46 19.22 -12.57
CA VAL A 6 7.83 20.03 -11.51
C VAL A 6 6.70 19.22 -10.85
N PHE A 7 5.90 18.49 -11.63
CA PHE A 7 4.91 17.54 -11.11
C PHE A 7 5.57 16.41 -10.32
N ALA A 8 6.61 15.76 -10.85
CA ALA A 8 7.36 14.69 -10.20
C ALA A 8 7.87 15.12 -8.82
N LYS A 9 8.45 16.32 -8.72
CA LYS A 9 8.94 16.89 -7.46
C LYS A 9 7.81 17.21 -6.47
N ALA A 10 6.65 17.68 -6.95
CA ALA A 10 5.49 17.99 -6.10
C ALA A 10 4.77 16.72 -5.61
N PHE A 11 4.65 15.71 -6.47
CA PHE A 11 3.96 14.44 -6.21
C PHE A 11 4.87 13.36 -5.59
N ARG A 12 6.19 13.62 -5.51
CA ARG A 12 7.23 12.70 -5.01
C ARG A 12 7.32 11.39 -5.80
N CYS A 13 7.23 11.48 -7.12
CA CYS A 13 7.41 10.35 -8.05
C CYS A 13 8.57 10.61 -9.02
N THR A 14 8.91 9.64 -9.87
CA THR A 14 9.91 9.82 -10.94
C THR A 14 9.29 10.55 -12.16
N PRO A 15 10.09 11.22 -13.02
CA PRO A 15 9.56 11.90 -14.21
C PRO A 15 8.75 10.99 -15.15
N ALA A 16 9.24 9.77 -15.40
CA ALA A 16 8.51 8.77 -16.21
C ALA A 16 7.16 8.36 -15.57
N MET A 17 7.10 8.29 -14.23
CA MET A 17 5.87 8.00 -13.51
C MET A 17 4.91 9.21 -13.48
N ALA A 18 5.43 10.43 -13.47
CA ALA A 18 4.64 11.66 -13.53
C ALA A 18 3.78 11.72 -14.79
N GLU A 19 4.31 11.35 -15.95
CA GLU A 19 3.54 11.28 -17.21
C GLU A 19 2.36 10.30 -17.10
N SER A 20 2.61 9.09 -16.57
CA SER A 20 1.58 8.07 -16.39
C SER A 20 0.51 8.48 -15.36
N ILE A 21 0.91 9.11 -14.26
CA ILE A 21 -0.01 9.65 -13.25
C ILE A 21 -0.85 10.78 -13.85
N VAL A 22 -0.25 11.72 -14.56
CA VAL A 22 -0.97 12.85 -15.19
C VAL A 22 -1.98 12.34 -16.21
N LYS A 23 -1.61 11.37 -17.04
CA LYS A 23 -2.52 10.71 -17.98
C LYS A 23 -3.71 10.05 -17.25
N ARG A 24 -3.44 9.20 -16.25
CA ARG A 24 -4.46 8.52 -15.45
C ARG A 24 -5.39 9.50 -14.70
N VAL A 25 -4.88 10.63 -14.22
CA VAL A 25 -5.70 11.69 -13.61
C VAL A 25 -6.62 12.35 -14.64
N ARG A 26 -6.11 12.70 -15.84
CA ARG A 26 -6.95 13.30 -16.90
C ARG A 26 -8.07 12.35 -17.34
N GLU A 27 -7.74 11.08 -17.53
CA GLU A 27 -8.70 10.00 -17.84
C GLU A 27 -9.79 9.89 -16.75
N ARG A 28 -9.40 9.82 -15.47
CA ARG A 28 -10.35 9.66 -14.34
C ARG A 28 -11.12 10.94 -13.94
N VAL A 29 -10.62 12.13 -14.26
CA VAL A 29 -11.37 13.39 -14.11
C VAL A 29 -12.31 13.60 -15.30
N GLY A 30 -12.07 12.95 -16.45
CA GLY A 30 -12.90 13.06 -17.65
C GLY A 30 -12.78 14.39 -18.38
N ARG A 31 -11.71 15.16 -18.11
CA ARG A 31 -11.40 16.44 -18.76
C ARG A 31 -9.90 16.62 -18.92
N GLU A 32 -9.51 17.48 -19.85
CA GLU A 32 -8.14 17.95 -19.93
C GLU A 32 -7.84 18.89 -18.76
N VAL A 33 -7.09 18.39 -17.77
CA VAL A 33 -6.65 19.18 -16.62
C VAL A 33 -5.28 19.81 -16.93
N PRO A 34 -5.14 21.14 -16.88
CA PRO A 34 -3.85 21.80 -17.08
C PRO A 34 -2.92 21.57 -15.89
N MET A 35 -1.61 21.49 -16.14
CA MET A 35 -0.62 21.13 -15.12
C MET A 35 -0.63 22.09 -13.91
N SER A 36 -0.89 23.38 -14.16
CA SER A 36 -1.03 24.41 -13.13
C SER A 36 -2.15 24.12 -12.12
N GLU A 37 -3.28 23.55 -12.56
CA GLU A 37 -4.38 23.18 -11.68
C GLU A 37 -4.03 21.94 -10.86
N MET A 38 -3.36 20.94 -11.47
CA MET A 38 -2.88 19.75 -10.77
C MET A 38 -1.89 20.11 -9.66
N LEU A 39 -0.92 20.98 -9.96
CA LEU A 39 0.05 21.49 -8.99
C LEU A 39 -0.63 22.27 -7.84
N ASN A 40 -1.65 23.07 -8.15
CA ASN A 40 -2.42 23.80 -7.13
C ASN A 40 -3.30 22.86 -6.27
N ALA A 41 -3.81 21.77 -6.83
CA ALA A 41 -4.51 20.73 -6.08
C ALA A 41 -3.56 19.95 -5.16
N ILE A 42 -2.36 19.57 -5.65
CA ILE A 42 -1.31 18.92 -4.85
C ILE A 42 -0.90 19.77 -3.65
N LYS A 43 -0.65 21.07 -3.84
CA LYS A 43 -0.31 22.00 -2.73
C LYS A 43 -1.38 22.07 -1.62
N LYS A 44 -2.64 21.74 -1.94
CA LYS A 44 -3.79 21.74 -1.00
C LYS A 44 -4.07 20.36 -0.39
N ILE A 45 -3.23 19.35 -0.64
CA ILE A 45 -3.32 18.00 -0.09
C ILE A 45 -2.08 17.78 0.79
N PRO A 46 -2.21 17.41 2.08
CA PRO A 46 -1.04 17.12 2.91
C PRO A 46 -0.27 15.91 2.33
N PRO A 47 1.07 15.93 2.33
CA PRO A 47 1.88 14.91 1.65
C PRO A 47 1.68 13.49 2.20
N THR A 48 1.16 13.34 3.43
CA THR A 48 0.79 12.06 4.05
C THR A 48 -0.49 11.44 3.48
N ARG A 49 -1.33 12.22 2.78
CA ARG A 49 -2.56 11.77 2.12
C ARG A 49 -2.49 11.89 0.59
N LEU A 50 -1.35 12.31 0.03
CA LEU A 50 -1.22 12.57 -1.39
C LEU A 50 -1.23 11.26 -2.19
N SER A 51 -2.29 11.09 -2.99
CA SER A 51 -2.52 9.93 -3.85
C SER A 51 -3.28 10.37 -5.11
N THR A 52 -3.22 9.54 -6.16
CA THR A 52 -3.92 9.79 -7.43
C THR A 52 -5.42 10.01 -7.21
N ASP A 53 -6.05 9.20 -6.37
CA ASP A 53 -7.46 9.32 -6.01
C ASP A 53 -7.78 10.62 -5.27
N THR A 54 -7.00 11.00 -4.25
CA THR A 54 -7.22 12.29 -3.58
C THR A 54 -7.05 13.48 -4.52
N LEU A 55 -6.12 13.39 -5.48
CA LEU A 55 -5.92 14.40 -6.51
C LEU A 55 -7.12 14.46 -7.48
N VAL A 56 -7.60 13.32 -7.98
CA VAL A 56 -8.81 13.21 -8.82
C VAL A 56 -10.04 13.78 -8.10
N ILE A 57 -10.30 13.34 -6.86
CA ILE A 57 -11.43 13.82 -6.04
C ILE A 57 -11.33 15.34 -5.81
N ARG A 58 -10.13 15.87 -5.57
CA ARG A 58 -9.90 17.33 -5.42
C ARG A 58 -10.22 18.06 -6.74
N LEU A 59 -9.71 17.56 -7.87
CA LEU A 59 -9.87 18.17 -9.19
C LEU A 59 -11.30 18.11 -9.73
N GLN A 60 -12.06 17.06 -9.40
CA GLN A 60 -13.50 16.97 -9.67
C GLN A 60 -14.26 18.01 -8.83
N LYS A 61 -14.03 18.05 -7.50
CA LYS A 61 -14.65 19.03 -6.59
C LYS A 61 -14.32 20.49 -6.97
N ASN A 62 -13.09 20.75 -7.42
CA ASN A 62 -12.64 22.10 -7.78
C ASN A 62 -13.16 22.55 -9.16
N SER A 63 -13.60 21.61 -10.02
CA SER A 63 -14.14 21.88 -11.36
C SER A 63 -15.62 22.31 -11.37
N GLY A 64 -16.30 22.33 -10.22
CA GLY A 64 -17.74 22.59 -10.14
C GLY A 64 -18.63 21.47 -10.71
N ILE A 65 -18.03 20.40 -11.25
CA ILE A 65 -18.73 19.20 -11.73
C ILE A 65 -19.27 18.48 -10.51
N LYS A 66 -20.53 18.72 -10.18
CA LYS A 66 -21.27 17.98 -9.15
C LYS A 66 -21.43 16.53 -9.61
N SER A 67 -20.48 15.67 -9.22
CA SER A 67 -20.63 14.22 -9.31
C SER A 67 -21.88 13.81 -8.53
N ALA A 68 -22.94 13.44 -9.26
CA ALA A 68 -24.21 13.10 -8.64
C ALA A 68 -24.11 11.76 -7.90
N SER A 69 -24.37 11.80 -6.60
CA SER A 69 -24.78 10.67 -5.75
C SER A 69 -23.82 9.46 -5.63
N ARG A 70 -23.18 9.37 -4.46
CA ARG A 70 -23.66 8.42 -3.45
C ARG A 70 -23.45 8.98 -2.04
N LYS A 71 -24.54 9.27 -1.34
CA LYS A 71 -24.52 9.54 0.10
C LYS A 71 -24.13 8.26 0.84
N THR A 72 -23.07 8.34 1.64
CA THR A 72 -23.01 7.71 2.96
C THR A 72 -22.60 8.82 3.92
N SER A 73 -23.62 9.49 4.45
CA SER A 73 -23.48 10.22 5.71
C SER A 73 -23.34 9.17 6.81
N ASP A 74 -22.35 9.34 7.67
CA ASP A 74 -22.57 9.57 9.10
C ASP A 74 -21.29 10.12 9.70
N ASP A 75 -21.37 11.37 10.16
CA ASP A 75 -20.45 11.94 11.13
C ASP A 75 -20.96 11.48 12.50
N GLU A 76 -20.23 10.59 13.18
CA GLU A 76 -20.36 10.46 14.62
C GLU A 76 -18.97 10.27 15.23
N PHE A 77 -18.57 11.27 16.02
CA PHE A 77 -17.51 11.14 17.00
C PHE A 77 -18.04 10.18 18.08
N ASP A 78 -17.24 9.22 18.51
CA ASP A 78 -17.31 8.80 19.91
C ASP A 78 -15.92 8.51 20.46
N ASP A 79 -15.70 9.04 21.65
CA ASP A 79 -14.48 9.00 22.43
C ASP A 79 -14.64 7.89 23.48
N PHE A 80 -13.71 6.93 23.54
CA PHE A 80 -13.82 5.87 24.55
C PHE A 80 -12.45 5.44 25.08
N GLU A 81 -12.04 6.13 26.15
CA GLU A 81 -11.06 5.60 27.09
C GLU A 81 -11.58 4.32 27.76
N ILE A 82 -10.72 3.31 27.89
CA ILE A 82 -10.88 2.28 28.93
C ILE A 82 -9.52 2.08 29.61
N GLU A 83 -9.30 2.80 30.70
CA GLU A 83 -8.36 2.35 31.73
C GLU A 83 -9.00 1.24 32.60
N GLY A 84 -8.15 0.37 33.13
CA GLY A 84 -8.42 -0.33 34.39
C GLY A 84 -9.11 -1.71 34.33
N ALA A 85 -8.30 -2.76 34.49
CA ALA A 85 -8.62 -3.88 35.40
C ALA A 85 -7.35 -4.68 35.74
N THR A 86 -7.17 -5.01 37.02
CA THR A 86 -5.96 -5.59 37.61
C THR A 86 -6.03 -7.12 37.84
N GLU A 87 -4.85 -7.74 37.84
CA GLU A 87 -4.41 -8.85 38.73
C GLU A 87 -5.13 -10.23 38.75
N THR A 88 -4.49 -11.23 38.08
CA THR A 88 -4.10 -12.60 38.58
C THR A 88 -5.14 -13.56 39.22
N PRO A 89 -4.82 -14.83 39.59
CA PRO A 89 -3.67 -15.73 39.34
C PRO A 89 -4.07 -16.93 38.42
N GLY A 90 -3.28 -17.96 38.06
CA GLY A 90 -1.93 -18.43 38.40
C GLY A 90 -1.94 -19.86 38.98
N LEU A 91 -1.20 -20.83 38.38
CA LEU A 91 -0.51 -21.97 39.05
C LEU A 91 0.10 -23.02 38.06
N ARG A 92 1.42 -23.30 38.23
CA ARG A 92 2.15 -24.60 38.07
C ARG A 92 2.15 -25.28 36.68
N THR A 93 3.25 -25.92 36.23
CA THR A 93 4.14 -26.83 36.96
C THR A 93 5.59 -26.84 36.41
N VAL A 94 6.56 -27.24 37.26
CA VAL A 94 7.97 -27.58 36.97
C VAL A 94 8.10 -28.60 35.81
N ASN A 95 9.21 -28.83 35.09
CA ASN A 95 10.66 -28.85 35.35
C ASN A 95 11.38 -28.84 33.94
N SER A 96 12.70 -28.81 33.68
CA SER A 96 13.93 -28.90 34.50
C SER A 96 15.16 -28.29 33.77
N THR A 97 16.39 -28.68 34.16
CA THR A 97 17.66 -28.01 33.80
C THR A 97 18.63 -28.89 32.98
N THR A 98 19.35 -28.30 32.01
CA THR A 98 20.55 -28.83 31.29
C THR A 98 20.35 -30.11 30.42
N ARG A 99 21.18 -30.40 29.39
CA ARG A 99 22.55 -29.97 29.05
C ARG A 99 22.79 -29.93 27.52
N THR A 100 23.85 -29.22 27.14
CA THR A 100 24.40 -29.03 25.78
C THR A 100 24.44 -30.28 24.88
N ARG A 101 24.12 -30.08 23.59
CA ARG A 101 24.91 -30.63 22.47
C ARG A 101 24.87 -29.71 21.26
N THR A 102 26.03 -29.17 20.88
CA THR A 102 26.23 -28.51 19.60
C THR A 102 26.02 -29.51 18.48
N SER A 103 25.13 -29.19 17.55
CA SER A 103 25.05 -29.84 16.25
C SER A 103 24.60 -28.78 15.27
N SER A 104 25.59 -28.17 14.64
CA SER A 104 25.49 -27.23 13.51
C SER A 104 24.94 -27.95 12.28
N ARG A 105 23.70 -28.42 12.38
CA ARG A 105 22.93 -28.83 11.21
C ARG A 105 22.66 -27.54 10.45
N VAL A 106 23.26 -27.42 9.26
CA VAL A 106 22.91 -26.36 8.30
C VAL A 106 21.45 -26.58 7.95
N VAL A 107 20.56 -25.88 8.64
CA VAL A 107 19.12 -25.88 8.35
C VAL A 107 18.98 -25.10 7.05
N ALA A 108 18.94 -25.83 5.93
CA ALA A 108 18.50 -25.27 4.66
C ALA A 108 17.21 -24.49 4.91
N PRO A 109 17.12 -23.21 4.51
CA PRO A 109 16.06 -22.33 4.96
C PRO A 109 14.71 -22.96 4.61
N LYS A 110 13.92 -23.27 5.64
CA LYS A 110 12.56 -23.79 5.47
C LYS A 110 11.83 -22.82 4.55
N ARG A 111 11.48 -23.26 3.34
CA ARG A 111 10.65 -22.46 2.44
C ARG A 111 9.38 -22.08 3.21
N PRO A 112 8.98 -20.81 3.21
CA PRO A 112 7.72 -20.41 3.82
C PRO A 112 6.57 -21.18 3.17
N THR A 113 5.94 -22.07 3.94
CA THR A 113 4.92 -23.01 3.44
C THR A 113 3.55 -22.37 3.25
N GLY A 114 3.31 -21.17 3.81
CA GLY A 114 2.09 -20.38 3.59
C GLY A 114 2.30 -19.24 2.62
N ALA A 115 1.25 -18.90 1.85
CA ALA A 115 1.27 -17.77 0.90
C ALA A 115 1.62 -16.44 1.59
N ASN A 116 1.06 -16.15 2.78
CA ASN A 116 1.42 -14.97 3.57
C ASN A 116 2.93 -14.93 3.90
N ALA A 117 3.54 -16.06 4.27
CA ALA A 117 4.96 -16.10 4.58
C ALA A 117 5.86 -15.98 3.33
N GLN A 118 5.34 -16.28 2.13
CA GLN A 118 6.02 -15.96 0.86
C GLN A 118 5.89 -14.48 0.50
N ILE A 119 4.72 -13.87 0.74
CA ILE A 119 4.53 -12.42 0.62
C ILE A 119 5.49 -11.69 1.57
N ASP A 120 5.58 -12.12 2.83
CA ASP A 120 6.49 -11.56 3.85
C ASP A 120 7.94 -11.46 3.36
N GLN A 121 8.51 -12.58 2.89
CA GLN A 121 9.90 -12.62 2.44
C GLN A 121 10.16 -11.73 1.22
N LEU A 122 9.20 -11.64 0.28
CA LEU A 122 9.31 -10.77 -0.89
C LEU A 122 9.23 -9.30 -0.51
N LEU A 123 8.29 -8.93 0.38
CA LEU A 123 8.16 -7.56 0.89
C LEU A 123 9.39 -7.15 1.71
N GLN A 124 9.83 -7.97 2.67
CA GLN A 124 11.01 -7.68 3.48
C GLN A 124 12.27 -7.47 2.63
N LYS A 125 12.49 -8.33 1.62
CA LYS A 125 13.63 -8.18 0.70
C LYS A 125 13.53 -6.86 -0.07
N ASN A 126 12.39 -6.61 -0.71
CA ASN A 126 12.17 -5.41 -1.51
C ASN A 126 12.27 -4.12 -0.69
N TRP A 127 11.64 -4.08 0.49
CA TRP A 127 11.67 -2.93 1.39
C TRP A 127 13.06 -2.68 1.99
N THR A 128 13.85 -3.72 2.24
CA THR A 128 15.24 -3.57 2.67
C THR A 128 16.10 -2.97 1.56
N GLN A 129 15.95 -3.44 0.32
CA GLN A 129 16.61 -2.86 -0.85
C GLN A 129 16.16 -1.40 -1.07
N ALA A 130 14.87 -1.12 -0.93
CA ALA A 130 14.32 0.23 -1.10
C ALA A 130 14.88 1.22 -0.06
N ARG A 131 15.01 0.81 1.21
CA ARG A 131 15.67 1.62 2.27
C ARG A 131 17.13 1.91 1.94
N ALA A 132 17.87 0.94 1.40
CA ALA A 132 19.25 1.14 0.96
C ALA A 132 19.36 2.15 -0.21
N LEU A 133 18.31 2.28 -1.02
CA LEU A 133 18.17 3.28 -2.08
C LEU A 133 17.57 4.62 -1.59
N GLY A 134 17.42 4.82 -0.28
CA GLY A 134 16.87 6.05 0.29
C GLY A 134 15.34 6.21 0.16
N MET A 135 14.63 5.17 -0.27
CA MET A 135 13.17 5.14 -0.32
C MET A 135 12.59 4.71 1.04
N ASN A 136 11.42 5.27 1.40
CA ASN A 136 10.70 4.92 2.61
C ASN A 136 9.57 3.92 2.31
N PRO A 137 9.77 2.60 2.48
CA PRO A 137 8.71 1.61 2.33
C PRO A 137 7.66 1.74 3.45
N PRO A 138 6.40 1.33 3.20
CA PRO A 138 5.37 1.30 4.23
C PRO A 138 5.74 0.33 5.35
N ASN A 139 5.59 0.75 6.61
CA ASN A 139 5.82 -0.10 7.78
C ASN A 139 4.50 -0.77 8.22
N ILE A 140 4.08 -1.79 7.48
CA ILE A 140 2.82 -2.52 7.70
C ILE A 140 3.08 -4.03 7.77
N SER A 141 2.23 -4.76 8.51
CA SER A 141 2.30 -6.23 8.55
C SER A 141 1.76 -6.84 7.25
N VAL A 142 2.07 -8.12 7.01
CA VAL A 142 1.59 -8.84 5.81
C VAL A 142 0.07 -8.93 5.77
N ASP A 143 -0.59 -9.20 6.89
CA ASP A 143 -2.05 -9.25 6.95
C ASP A 143 -2.68 -7.87 6.68
N GLN A 144 -2.04 -6.78 7.11
CA GLN A 144 -2.45 -5.42 6.74
C GLN A 144 -2.20 -5.15 5.25
N PHE A 145 -1.06 -5.56 4.70
CA PHE A 145 -0.75 -5.44 3.26
C PHE A 145 -1.81 -6.15 2.42
N VAL A 146 -2.12 -7.41 2.72
CA VAL A 146 -3.12 -8.22 2.01
C VAL A 146 -4.51 -7.59 2.12
N ARG A 147 -4.92 -7.16 3.32
CA ARG A 147 -6.22 -6.48 3.52
C ARG A 147 -6.31 -5.16 2.76
N GLN A 148 -5.24 -4.36 2.75
CA GLN A 148 -5.21 -3.09 1.99
C GLN A 148 -5.27 -3.35 0.49
N THR A 149 -4.47 -4.28 -0.05
CA THR A 149 -4.55 -4.67 -1.47
C THR A 149 -5.95 -5.17 -1.84
N GLN A 150 -6.56 -6.04 -1.03
CA GLN A 150 -7.94 -6.49 -1.25
C GLN A 150 -8.95 -5.35 -1.21
N SER A 151 -8.79 -4.39 -0.30
CA SER A 151 -9.66 -3.22 -0.20
C SER A 151 -9.50 -2.25 -1.38
N THR A 152 -8.29 -2.13 -1.96
CA THR A 152 -8.02 -1.27 -3.11
C THR A 152 -8.50 -1.89 -4.43
N VAL A 153 -8.43 -3.23 -4.58
CA VAL A 153 -9.02 -3.94 -5.74
C VAL A 153 -10.55 -3.88 -5.74
N GLY A 154 -11.17 -3.90 -4.55
CA GLY A 154 -12.63 -3.88 -4.40
C GLY A 154 -13.24 -5.28 -4.50
N GLU A 155 -14.49 -5.37 -4.98
CA GLU A 155 -15.20 -6.63 -5.16
C GLU A 155 -15.22 -7.04 -6.65
N PRO A 156 -14.91 -8.32 -6.99
CA PRO A 156 -14.69 -9.45 -6.09
C PRO A 156 -13.31 -9.42 -5.40
N LYS A 157 -13.31 -9.62 -4.07
CA LYS A 157 -12.09 -9.55 -3.24
C LYS A 157 -11.06 -10.60 -3.71
N PRO A 158 -9.84 -10.20 -4.11
CA PRO A 158 -8.86 -11.13 -4.66
C PRO A 158 -8.34 -12.09 -3.60
N THR A 159 -8.16 -13.35 -3.96
CA THR A 159 -7.59 -14.36 -3.06
C THR A 159 -6.14 -14.05 -2.69
N VAL A 160 -5.68 -14.54 -1.54
CA VAL A 160 -4.27 -14.38 -1.11
C VAL A 160 -3.29 -14.90 -2.17
N ALA A 161 -3.67 -15.95 -2.93
CA ALA A 161 -2.88 -16.46 -4.04
C ALA A 161 -2.76 -15.46 -5.21
N ARG A 162 -3.81 -14.70 -5.53
CA ARG A 162 -3.74 -13.58 -6.50
C ARG A 162 -2.80 -12.47 -6.00
N VAL A 163 -2.91 -12.09 -4.73
CA VAL A 163 -2.01 -11.08 -4.11
C VAL A 163 -0.55 -11.54 -4.17
N LEU A 164 -0.27 -12.80 -3.82
CA LEU A 164 1.07 -13.39 -3.97
C LEU A 164 1.56 -13.35 -5.43
N SER A 165 0.72 -13.68 -6.41
CA SER A 165 1.09 -13.61 -7.83
C SER A 165 1.45 -12.20 -8.28
N ALA A 166 0.68 -11.18 -7.85
CA ALA A 166 1.00 -9.78 -8.10
C ALA A 166 2.32 -9.36 -7.45
N VAL A 167 2.52 -9.67 -6.17
CA VAL A 167 3.79 -9.41 -5.44
C VAL A 167 4.98 -10.09 -6.11
N GLN A 168 4.83 -11.32 -6.62
CA GLN A 168 5.85 -12.02 -7.39
C GLN A 168 6.15 -11.36 -8.75
N THR A 169 5.14 -10.81 -9.45
CA THR A 169 5.38 -10.04 -10.68
C THR A 169 6.09 -8.72 -10.37
N LEU A 170 5.64 -7.96 -9.37
CA LEU A 170 6.26 -6.70 -8.96
C LEU A 170 7.71 -6.89 -8.47
N SER A 171 7.99 -7.96 -7.76
CA SER A 171 9.36 -8.33 -7.34
C SER A 171 10.33 -8.58 -8.50
N LYS A 172 9.84 -8.79 -9.73
CA LYS A 172 10.67 -8.90 -10.95
C LYS A 172 10.84 -7.57 -11.68
N LYS A 173 9.95 -6.60 -11.44
CA LYS A 173 9.96 -5.26 -12.05
C LYS A 173 10.90 -4.27 -11.32
N ASP A 174 11.57 -4.71 -10.24
CA ASP A 174 12.47 -3.94 -9.35
C ASP A 174 11.87 -2.62 -8.82
N VAL A 175 10.55 -2.64 -8.61
CA VAL A 175 9.76 -1.51 -8.09
C VAL A 175 9.53 -1.65 -6.58
N LEU A 176 9.31 -0.53 -5.88
CA LEU A 176 8.88 -0.55 -4.48
C LEU A 176 7.46 -1.14 -4.38
N ILE A 177 7.36 -2.33 -3.79
CA ILE A 177 6.10 -3.05 -3.64
C ILE A 177 5.26 -2.36 -2.55
N THR A 178 4.10 -1.84 -2.94
CA THR A 178 3.10 -1.22 -2.05
C THR A 178 1.74 -1.89 -2.23
N PRO A 179 0.81 -1.79 -1.26
CA PRO A 179 -0.51 -2.41 -1.37
C PRO A 179 -1.31 -1.93 -2.59
N ASN A 180 -1.18 -0.64 -2.94
CA ASN A 180 -1.82 -0.04 -4.11
C ASN A 180 -1.20 -0.55 -5.41
N LEU A 181 0.13 -0.65 -5.49
CA LEU A 181 0.78 -1.17 -6.69
C LEU A 181 0.46 -2.66 -6.91
N ALA A 182 0.33 -3.43 -5.82
CA ALA A 182 -0.14 -4.82 -5.88
C ALA A 182 -1.62 -4.92 -6.26
N ALA A 183 -2.45 -3.92 -5.94
CA ALA A 183 -3.84 -3.85 -6.38
C ALA A 183 -3.94 -3.50 -7.87
N ASP A 184 -3.22 -2.47 -8.33
CA ASP A 184 -3.12 -2.09 -9.75
C ASP A 184 -2.73 -3.29 -10.64
N GLU A 185 -1.72 -4.05 -10.23
CA GLU A 185 -1.25 -5.26 -10.95
C GLU A 185 -2.29 -6.41 -10.97
N ILE A 186 -3.24 -6.44 -10.03
CA ILE A 186 -4.38 -7.38 -10.04
C ILE A 186 -5.49 -6.88 -10.97
N ILE A 187 -5.82 -5.58 -10.88
CA ILE A 187 -6.85 -4.94 -11.72
C ILE A 187 -6.45 -5.04 -13.19
N GLU A 188 -5.22 -4.65 -13.55
CA GLU A 188 -4.68 -4.72 -14.92
C GLU A 188 -4.79 -6.14 -15.49
N LYS A 189 -4.52 -7.18 -14.68
CA LYS A 189 -4.65 -8.60 -15.07
C LYS A 189 -6.09 -9.09 -15.19
N ASP A 190 -7.04 -8.47 -14.50
CA ASP A 190 -8.46 -8.79 -14.60
C ASP A 190 -9.17 -8.00 -15.72
N GLU A 191 -8.66 -6.82 -16.11
CA GLU A 191 -9.10 -6.07 -17.31
C GLU A 191 -8.57 -6.67 -18.63
N LEU A 192 -7.43 -7.37 -18.59
CA LEU A 192 -6.80 -8.04 -19.74
C LEU A 192 -7.41 -9.42 -20.09
N ARG A 193 -8.61 -9.75 -19.60
CA ARG A 193 -9.12 -11.13 -19.57
C ARG A 193 -10.58 -11.31 -20.01
#